data_AF-A0A2H0TIT8-F1
#
_entry.id   AF-A0A2H0TIT8-F1
#
_cell.length_a   1.000
_cell.length_b   1.000
_cell.length_c   1.000
_cell.angle_alpha   90.00
_cell.angle_beta   90.00
_cell.angle_gamma   90.00
#
_symmetry.space_group_name_H-M   'P 1'
#
loop_
_entity.id
_entity.type
_entity.pdbx_description
1 polymer ?
#
loop_
_entity_poly.entity_id
_entity_poly.type
_entity_poly.pdbx_seq_one_letter_code
_entity_poly.pdbx_strand_id
1 'polypeptide(L)'
;MPIFKIKDKKFSELKSKTPTERELQELVDENLYDIFGLQFIKREFGGQGLFIDTIAYDPETKAPVLIEYKKDTYQSVVDQGMAYLHWLLTHKGDYQVALSDNLGKKEVEKVTQQVKTYTLEDHLQKASERIKELFGKLQKLISSLDERIQAKPVSWYVGYKIRYANFCSVSIYRDKLRIYVRKGKIDDPKNMFKKVPTKWKLGKTSVWYTDINSDKDLEYVLSIIKQGYQSAPDL
;
A
#
# COMPACT_ATOMS: atom_id res chain seq x y z
N MET A 1 -17.10 -22.07 -31.27
CA MET A 1 -18.16 -21.75 -32.25
C MET A 1 -17.50 -21.08 -33.44
N PRO A 2 -17.59 -21.63 -34.66
CA PRO A 2 -16.92 -21.05 -35.83
C PRO A 2 -17.52 -19.67 -36.19
N ILE A 3 -16.65 -18.73 -36.57
CA ILE A 3 -17.03 -17.39 -37.02
C ILE A 3 -16.93 -17.36 -38.55
N PHE A 4 -17.85 -16.65 -39.23
CA PHE A 4 -17.89 -16.59 -40.69
C PHE A 4 -17.86 -15.15 -41.18
N LYS A 5 -17.19 -14.91 -42.31
CA LYS A 5 -17.30 -13.66 -43.08
C LYS A 5 -18.34 -13.85 -44.19
N ILE A 6 -19.18 -12.83 -44.40
CA ILE A 6 -20.18 -12.81 -45.49
C ILE A 6 -19.67 -11.91 -46.60
N LYS A 7 -19.56 -12.45 -47.81
CA LYS A 7 -19.33 -11.68 -49.04
C LYS A 7 -20.15 -12.29 -50.16
N ASP A 8 -20.89 -11.48 -50.91
CA ASP A 8 -21.73 -11.91 -52.04
C ASP A 8 -22.68 -13.08 -51.70
N LYS A 9 -23.34 -13.01 -50.53
CA LYS A 9 -24.23 -14.06 -49.97
C LYS A 9 -23.59 -15.44 -49.80
N LYS A 10 -22.27 -15.56 -49.88
CA LYS A 10 -21.52 -16.78 -49.57
C LYS A 10 -20.84 -16.65 -48.21
N PHE A 11 -20.84 -17.76 -47.48
CA PHE A 11 -20.11 -17.89 -46.21
C PHE A 11 -18.70 -18.40 -46.48
N SER A 12 -17.71 -17.75 -45.88
CA SER A 12 -16.35 -18.28 -45.74
C SER A 12 -16.00 -18.32 -44.26
N GLU A 13 -15.60 -19.47 -43.75
CA GLU A 13 -15.14 -19.60 -42.36
C GLU A 13 -13.94 -18.68 -42.14
N LEU A 14 -14.02 -17.85 -41.11
CA LEU A 14 -12.90 -17.06 -40.64
C LEU A 14 -11.97 -18.01 -39.88
N LYS A 15 -10.94 -18.51 -40.56
CA LYS A 15 -9.80 -19.13 -39.90
C LYS A 15 -9.05 -18.05 -39.13
N SER A 16 -9.39 -17.85 -37.86
CA SER A 16 -8.64 -16.92 -37.01
C SER A 16 -7.38 -17.62 -36.50
N LYS A 17 -6.21 -17.06 -36.83
CA LYS A 17 -5.00 -17.33 -36.06
C LYS A 17 -5.22 -16.76 -34.66
N THR A 18 -4.99 -17.57 -33.62
CA THR A 18 -4.98 -17.06 -32.25
C THR A 18 -3.84 -16.04 -32.12
N PRO A 19 -4.12 -14.76 -31.83
CA PRO A 19 -3.07 -13.75 -31.71
C PRO A 19 -2.09 -14.15 -30.61
N THR A 20 -0.80 -13.88 -30.77
CA THR A 20 0.23 -14.00 -29.73
C THR A 20 0.00 -13.01 -28.59
N GLU A 21 0.62 -13.25 -27.42
CA GLU A 21 0.54 -12.29 -26.31
C GLU A 21 1.09 -10.93 -26.74
N ARG A 22 2.14 -10.92 -27.55
CA ARG A 22 2.70 -9.72 -28.16
C ARG A 22 1.72 -9.02 -29.11
N GLU A 23 1.10 -9.75 -30.03
CA GLU A 23 0.08 -9.19 -30.95
C GLU A 23 -1.12 -8.61 -30.16
N LEU A 24 -1.52 -9.25 -29.05
CA LEU A 24 -2.58 -8.74 -28.17
C LEU A 24 -2.15 -7.47 -27.42
N GLN A 25 -0.94 -7.48 -26.85
CA GLN A 25 -0.37 -6.34 -26.15
C GLN A 25 -0.30 -5.12 -27.09
N GLU A 26 0.25 -5.28 -28.29
CA GLU A 26 0.37 -4.18 -29.25
C GLU A 26 -0.97 -3.55 -29.56
N LEU A 27 -1.98 -4.38 -29.84
CA LEU A 27 -3.33 -3.94 -30.13
C LEU A 27 -3.96 -3.20 -28.94
N VAL A 28 -3.81 -3.73 -27.72
CA VAL A 28 -4.40 -3.12 -26.52
C VAL A 28 -3.70 -1.80 -26.17
N ASP A 29 -2.37 -1.75 -26.24
CA ASP A 29 -1.60 -0.54 -25.94
C ASP A 29 -1.94 0.61 -26.90
N GLU A 30 -2.18 0.33 -28.18
CA GLU A 30 -2.60 1.32 -29.19
C GLU A 30 -4.00 1.89 -28.93
N ASN A 31 -4.84 1.15 -28.19
CA ASN A 31 -6.24 1.50 -27.92
C ASN A 31 -6.50 1.70 -26.41
N LEU A 32 -5.44 1.84 -25.62
CA LEU A 32 -5.52 1.74 -24.16
C LEU A 32 -6.40 2.82 -23.53
N TYR A 33 -6.34 4.03 -24.11
CA TYR A 33 -7.16 5.15 -23.68
C TYR A 33 -8.63 4.94 -24.03
N ASP A 34 -8.93 4.46 -25.24
CA ASP A 34 -10.30 4.27 -25.69
C ASP A 34 -11.00 3.11 -24.98
N ILE A 35 -10.25 2.06 -24.62
CA ILE A 35 -10.80 0.86 -23.95
C ILE A 35 -10.90 1.06 -22.44
N PHE A 36 -9.88 1.67 -21.81
CA PHE A 36 -9.75 1.71 -20.36
C PHE A 36 -9.63 3.11 -19.76
N GLY A 37 -9.55 4.16 -20.57
CA GLY A 37 -9.25 5.52 -20.10
C GLY A 37 -7.79 5.72 -19.65
N LEU A 38 -6.92 4.74 -19.91
CA LEU A 38 -5.54 4.75 -19.44
C LEU A 38 -4.59 5.37 -20.48
N GLN A 39 -3.67 6.20 -20.02
CA GLN A 39 -2.60 6.74 -20.85
C GLN A 39 -1.44 5.74 -20.89
N PHE A 40 -1.09 5.30 -22.10
CA PHE A 40 0.08 4.47 -22.31
C PHE A 40 1.35 5.21 -21.86
N ILE A 41 2.25 4.53 -21.14
CA ILE A 41 3.54 5.08 -20.71
C ILE A 41 4.68 4.32 -21.37
N LYS A 42 4.78 3.00 -21.17
CA LYS A 42 5.90 2.22 -21.71
C LYS A 42 5.60 0.73 -21.79
N ARG A 43 6.16 0.06 -22.80
CA ARG A 43 6.26 -1.40 -22.91
C ARG A 43 7.54 -1.90 -22.27
N GLU A 44 7.53 -3.14 -21.79
CA GLU A 44 8.68 -3.83 -21.21
C GLU A 44 9.34 -2.98 -20.11
N PHE A 45 8.52 -2.49 -19.19
CA PHE A 45 8.97 -1.58 -18.14
C PHE A 45 9.57 -2.37 -16.98
N GLY A 46 10.87 -2.18 -16.73
CA GLY A 46 11.55 -2.90 -15.67
C GLY A 46 13.07 -2.93 -15.87
N GLY A 47 13.71 -3.89 -15.23
CA GLY A 47 15.15 -4.10 -15.26
C GLY A 47 15.55 -5.32 -14.44
N GLN A 48 16.82 -5.72 -14.54
CA GLN A 48 17.37 -6.86 -13.79
C GLN A 48 16.61 -8.19 -14.02
N GLY A 49 16.10 -8.40 -15.24
CA GLY A 49 15.39 -9.63 -15.60
C GLY A 49 13.91 -9.67 -15.19
N LEU A 50 13.37 -8.57 -14.63
CA LEU A 50 11.94 -8.40 -14.37
C LEU A 50 11.41 -7.27 -15.26
N PHE A 51 10.48 -7.60 -16.15
CA PHE A 51 9.86 -6.64 -17.07
C PHE A 51 8.35 -6.77 -17.01
N ILE A 52 7.67 -5.65 -16.78
CA ILE A 52 6.21 -5.52 -16.87
C ILE A 52 5.87 -5.34 -18.34
N ASP A 53 4.92 -6.12 -18.88
CA ASP A 53 4.54 -6.02 -20.28
C ASP A 53 4.18 -4.58 -20.65
N THR A 54 3.20 -3.98 -19.98
CA THR A 54 2.82 -2.58 -20.18
C THR A 54 2.63 -1.87 -18.86
N ILE A 55 3.24 -0.68 -18.73
CA ILE A 55 2.89 0.29 -17.70
C ILE A 55 2.09 1.44 -18.31
N ALA A 56 1.02 1.82 -17.62
CA ALA A 56 0.12 2.89 -18.00
C ALA A 56 -0.13 3.83 -16.81
N TYR A 57 -0.76 4.96 -17.09
CA TYR A 57 -1.17 5.95 -16.11
C TYR A 57 -2.69 6.12 -16.15
N ASP A 58 -3.33 6.03 -15.00
CA ASP A 58 -4.74 6.36 -14.83
C ASP A 58 -4.88 7.86 -14.50
N PRO A 59 -5.44 8.69 -15.40
CA PRO A 59 -5.62 10.12 -15.14
C PRO A 59 -6.65 10.44 -14.04
N GLU A 60 -7.61 9.54 -13.79
CA GLU A 60 -8.66 9.72 -12.79
C GLU A 60 -8.10 9.46 -11.39
N THR A 61 -7.45 8.31 -11.20
CA THR A 61 -6.90 7.93 -9.88
C THR A 61 -5.48 8.44 -9.65
N LYS A 62 -4.81 8.92 -10.69
CA LYS A 62 -3.41 9.37 -10.70
C LYS A 62 -2.42 8.27 -10.30
N ALA A 63 -2.74 7.03 -10.65
CA ALA A 63 -1.97 5.85 -10.25
C ALA A 63 -1.27 5.18 -11.44
N PRO A 64 -0.11 4.52 -11.23
CA PRO A 64 0.42 3.57 -12.18
C PRO A 64 -0.52 2.37 -12.31
N VAL A 65 -0.74 1.92 -13.55
CA VAL A 65 -1.45 0.68 -13.85
C VAL A 65 -0.47 -0.27 -14.54
N LEU A 66 -0.34 -1.48 -13.99
CA LEU A 66 0.49 -2.54 -14.54
C LEU A 66 -0.41 -3.50 -15.30
N ILE A 67 -0.07 -3.81 -16.53
CA ILE A 67 -0.82 -4.74 -17.37
C ILE A 67 0.15 -5.85 -17.78
N GLU A 68 -0.26 -7.08 -17.50
CA GLU A 68 0.42 -8.31 -17.89
C GLU A 68 -0.54 -9.09 -18.80
N TYR A 69 -0.04 -9.59 -19.92
CA TYR A 69 -0.83 -10.36 -20.87
C TYR A 69 -0.52 -11.84 -20.71
N LYS A 70 -1.57 -12.65 -20.52
CA LYS A 70 -1.48 -14.11 -20.47
C LYS A 70 -2.56 -14.74 -21.31
N LYS A 71 -2.20 -15.75 -22.10
CA LYS A 71 -3.17 -16.58 -22.85
C LYS A 71 -3.83 -17.66 -22.00
N ASP A 72 -3.13 -18.17 -21.00
CA ASP A 72 -3.58 -19.26 -20.14
C ASP A 72 -3.84 -18.79 -18.70
N THR A 73 -4.78 -19.44 -18.02
CA THR A 73 -5.07 -19.21 -16.61
C THR A 73 -4.08 -19.98 -15.74
N TYR A 74 -2.92 -19.39 -15.41
CA TYR A 74 -1.98 -19.96 -14.44
C TYR A 74 -2.07 -19.30 -13.06
N GLN A 75 -1.90 -20.09 -12.00
CA GLN A 75 -1.90 -19.65 -10.59
C GLN A 75 -0.74 -18.71 -10.20
N SER A 76 0.30 -18.57 -11.04
CA SER A 76 1.51 -17.78 -10.75
C SER A 76 1.39 -16.27 -11.03
N VAL A 77 0.24 -15.81 -11.55
CA VAL A 77 0.01 -14.39 -11.92
C VAL A 77 0.08 -13.45 -10.71
N VAL A 78 -0.32 -13.93 -9.53
CA VAL A 78 -0.26 -13.14 -8.30
C VAL A 78 1.18 -12.91 -7.84
N ASP A 79 2.04 -13.94 -7.94
CA ASP A 79 3.44 -13.85 -7.53
C ASP A 79 4.24 -12.92 -8.45
N GLN A 80 3.97 -12.97 -9.76
CA GLN A 80 4.54 -12.03 -10.73
C GLN A 80 4.07 -10.60 -10.47
N GLY A 81 2.76 -10.41 -10.25
CA GLY A 81 2.21 -9.09 -9.89
C GLY A 81 2.83 -8.49 -8.63
N MET A 82 3.11 -9.30 -7.61
CA MET A 82 3.80 -8.86 -6.39
C MET A 82 5.27 -8.49 -6.65
N ALA A 83 5.98 -9.26 -7.48
CA ALA A 83 7.35 -8.95 -7.87
C ALA A 83 7.42 -7.60 -8.63
N TYR A 84 6.49 -7.36 -9.54
CA TYR A 84 6.40 -6.10 -10.29
C TYR A 84 6.04 -4.91 -9.40
N LEU A 85 5.09 -5.09 -8.49
CA LEU A 85 4.75 -4.04 -7.53
C LEU A 85 5.95 -3.71 -6.64
N HIS A 86 6.66 -4.71 -6.15
CA HIS A 86 7.88 -4.50 -5.37
C HIS A 86 8.94 -3.76 -6.19
N TRP A 87 9.15 -4.14 -7.46
CA TRP A 87 10.08 -3.47 -8.36
C TRP A 87 9.73 -1.98 -8.55
N LEU A 88 8.47 -1.65 -8.82
CA LEU A 88 8.03 -0.26 -8.96
C LEU A 88 8.21 0.55 -7.67
N LEU A 89 7.96 -0.07 -6.51
CA LEU A 89 8.14 0.59 -5.23
C LEU A 89 9.60 0.86 -4.90
N THR A 90 10.53 0.04 -5.38
CA THR A 90 11.98 0.22 -5.19
C THR A 90 12.63 1.08 -6.27
N HIS A 91 12.04 1.16 -7.47
CA HIS A 91 12.53 1.90 -8.64
C HIS A 91 11.60 3.06 -9.05
N LYS A 92 11.02 3.76 -8.06
CA LYS A 92 10.07 4.86 -8.31
C LYS A 92 10.62 5.97 -9.21
N GLY A 93 11.94 6.22 -9.12
CA GLY A 93 12.60 7.22 -9.96
C GLY A 93 12.49 6.88 -11.45
N ASP A 94 12.62 5.60 -11.80
CA ASP A 94 12.53 5.15 -13.19
C ASP A 94 11.11 5.35 -13.73
N TYR A 95 10.09 5.11 -12.90
CA TYR A 95 8.71 5.38 -13.29
C TYR A 95 8.45 6.87 -13.45
N GLN A 96 9.00 7.72 -12.59
CA GLN A 96 8.87 9.17 -12.70
C GLN A 96 9.49 9.70 -14.00
N VAL A 97 10.64 9.16 -14.39
CA VAL A 97 11.29 9.50 -15.67
C VAL A 97 10.39 9.07 -16.83
N ALA A 98 9.95 7.81 -16.86
CA ALA A 98 9.08 7.30 -17.91
C ALA A 98 7.75 8.08 -18.00
N LEU A 99 7.19 8.48 -16.86
CA LEU A 99 6.00 9.31 -16.79
C LEU A 99 6.26 10.71 -17.34
N SER A 100 7.43 11.30 -17.05
CA SER A 100 7.80 12.65 -17.54
C SER A 100 8.06 12.69 -19.04
N ASP A 101 8.56 11.59 -19.60
CA ASP A 101 8.79 11.47 -21.04
C ASP A 101 7.47 11.37 -21.82
N ASN A 102 6.42 10.83 -21.19
CA ASN A 102 5.12 10.59 -21.83
C ASN A 102 4.03 11.60 -21.44
N LEU A 103 4.14 12.24 -20.26
CA LEU A 103 3.18 13.21 -19.74
C LEU A 103 3.81 14.59 -19.53
N GLY A 104 3.02 15.65 -19.76
CA GLY A 104 3.48 17.01 -19.49
C GLY A 104 3.84 17.24 -18.01
N LYS A 105 4.90 18.04 -17.75
CA LYS A 105 5.49 18.32 -16.41
C LYS A 105 4.48 18.54 -15.27
N LYS A 106 3.33 19.18 -15.53
CA LYS A 106 2.28 19.45 -14.53
C LYS A 106 1.62 18.20 -13.93
N GLU A 107 1.51 17.11 -14.68
CA GLU A 107 0.89 15.87 -14.18
C GLU A 107 1.89 15.08 -13.33
N VAL A 108 3.18 15.11 -13.69
CA VAL A 108 4.27 14.47 -12.93
C VAL A 108 4.38 15.02 -11.50
N GLU A 109 4.26 16.34 -11.32
CA GLU A 109 4.31 16.97 -9.99
C GLU A 109 3.16 16.52 -9.08
N LYS A 110 1.99 16.15 -9.63
CA LYS A 110 0.84 15.66 -8.84
C LYS A 110 1.02 14.20 -8.41
N VAL A 111 1.65 13.38 -9.24
CA VAL A 111 1.90 11.95 -8.97
C VAL A 111 3.02 11.75 -7.95
N THR A 112 4.08 12.57 -8.01
CA THR A 112 5.20 12.52 -7.06
C THR A 112 4.81 12.85 -5.62
N GLN A 113 3.71 13.61 -5.42
CA GLN A 113 3.18 13.89 -4.08
C GLN A 113 2.47 12.70 -3.42
N GLN A 114 2.08 11.67 -4.17
CA GLN A 114 1.19 10.61 -3.68
C GLN A 114 1.86 9.30 -3.22
N VAL A 115 3.18 9.16 -3.31
CA VAL A 115 3.88 7.97 -2.75
C VAL A 115 5.04 8.35 -1.85
N LYS A 116 4.77 9.18 -0.84
CA LYS A 116 5.71 9.40 0.26
C LYS A 116 5.78 8.13 1.11
N THR A 117 6.79 7.31 0.86
CA THR A 117 7.17 6.21 1.77
C THR A 117 7.85 6.81 2.97
N TYR A 118 7.38 6.44 4.16
CA TYR A 118 7.98 6.87 5.42
C TYR A 118 8.79 5.70 5.97
N THR A 119 9.98 6.00 6.44
CA THR A 119 10.82 5.08 7.20
C THR A 119 10.62 5.28 8.69
N LEU A 120 11.15 4.36 9.49
CA LEU A 120 11.18 4.55 10.93
C LEU A 120 12.13 5.69 11.32
N GLU A 121 13.26 5.79 10.63
CA GLU A 121 14.27 6.83 10.79
C GLU A 121 13.68 8.24 10.60
N ASP A 122 12.80 8.43 9.61
CA ASP A 122 12.08 9.70 9.39
C ASP A 122 11.29 10.15 10.63
N HIS A 123 10.73 9.19 11.38
CA HIS A 123 9.98 9.48 12.60
C HIS A 123 10.88 9.76 13.80
N LEU A 124 12.03 9.09 13.86
CA LEU A 124 12.98 9.17 14.97
C LEU A 124 13.88 10.42 14.88
N GLN A 125 14.07 11.02 13.71
CA GLN A 125 14.95 12.18 13.53
C GLN A 125 14.61 13.36 14.46
N LYS A 126 13.31 13.58 14.71
CA LYS A 126 12.82 14.66 15.59
C LYS A 126 12.82 14.32 17.08
N ALA A 127 13.06 13.06 17.44
CA ALA A 127 12.99 12.55 18.81
C ALA A 127 14.31 12.79 19.55
N SER A 128 14.22 13.07 20.85
CA SER A 128 15.40 13.00 21.74
C SER A 128 15.87 11.56 21.91
N GLU A 129 17.15 11.33 22.24
CA GLU A 129 17.71 9.99 22.47
C GLU A 129 16.87 9.18 23.47
N ARG A 130 16.45 9.82 24.58
CA ARG A 130 15.53 9.21 25.56
C ARG A 130 14.23 8.69 24.93
N ILE A 131 13.65 9.44 23.99
CA ILE A 131 12.40 9.04 23.32
C ILE A 131 12.65 7.97 22.25
N LYS A 132 13.80 7.98 21.58
CA LYS A 132 14.21 6.88 20.69
C LYS A 132 14.37 5.57 21.47
N GLU A 133 15.02 5.61 22.63
CA GLU A 133 15.15 4.45 23.53
C GLU A 133 13.79 3.97 24.03
N LEU A 134 12.92 4.87 24.48
CA LEU A 134 11.57 4.54 24.93
C LEU A 134 10.76 3.89 23.81
N PHE A 135 10.83 4.42 22.60
CA PHE A 135 10.17 3.85 21.43
C PHE A 135 10.72 2.46 21.12
N GLY A 136 12.04 2.26 21.16
CA GLY A 136 12.67 0.97 20.94
C GLY A 136 12.21 -0.10 21.95
N LYS A 137 12.08 0.27 23.24
CA LYS A 137 11.52 -0.63 24.26
C LYS A 137 10.07 -0.99 23.96
N LEU A 138 9.23 0.01 23.66
CA LEU A 138 7.82 -0.21 23.30
C LEU A 138 7.68 -1.11 22.07
N GLN A 139 8.47 -0.86 21.02
CA GLN A 139 8.43 -1.62 19.78
C GLN A 139 8.76 -3.08 20.03
N LYS A 140 9.80 -3.38 20.81
CA LYS A 140 10.17 -4.77 21.17
C LYS A 140 9.02 -5.47 21.91
N LEU A 141 8.38 -4.79 22.86
CA LEU A 141 7.25 -5.34 23.61
C LEU A 141 6.01 -5.59 22.73
N ILE A 142 5.71 -4.70 21.79
CA ILE A 142 4.60 -4.91 20.85
C ILE A 142 4.91 -6.09 19.93
N SER A 143 6.13 -6.17 19.39
CA SER A 143 6.55 -7.27 18.53
C SER A 143 6.59 -8.62 19.24
N SER A 144 6.82 -8.65 20.57
CA SER A 144 6.79 -9.90 21.33
C SER A 144 5.37 -10.42 21.62
N LEU A 145 4.32 -9.67 21.28
CA LEU A 145 2.95 -10.15 21.46
C LEU A 145 2.57 -11.26 20.46
N ASP A 146 3.06 -11.15 19.22
CA ASP A 146 2.82 -12.11 18.12
C ASP A 146 3.77 -11.81 16.95
N GLU A 147 4.42 -12.82 16.39
CA GLU A 147 5.38 -12.70 15.28
C GLU A 147 4.76 -12.18 13.97
N ARG A 148 3.43 -12.30 13.81
CA ARG A 148 2.68 -11.84 12.63
C ARG A 148 2.40 -10.34 12.66
N ILE A 149 2.73 -9.64 13.74
CA ILE A 149 2.54 -8.20 13.87
C ILE A 149 3.50 -7.47 12.93
N GLN A 150 2.95 -6.56 12.12
CA GLN A 150 3.71 -5.73 11.19
C GLN A 150 3.70 -4.27 11.65
N ALA A 151 4.88 -3.67 11.74
CA ALA A 151 5.03 -2.22 11.86
C ALA A 151 4.96 -1.57 10.47
N LYS A 152 4.14 -0.53 10.34
CA LYS A 152 3.95 0.24 9.10
C LYS A 152 4.07 1.74 9.39
N PRO A 153 5.24 2.36 9.14
CA PRO A 153 5.37 3.81 9.20
C PRO A 153 4.50 4.47 8.12
N VAL A 154 3.76 5.51 8.51
CA VAL A 154 2.98 6.37 7.63
C VAL A 154 3.25 7.83 7.98
N SER A 155 2.53 8.78 7.40
CA SER A 155 2.88 10.20 7.52
C SER A 155 3.01 10.79 8.92
N TRP A 156 2.25 10.29 9.88
CA TRP A 156 2.16 10.90 11.22
C TRP A 156 2.49 9.93 12.36
N TYR A 157 2.61 8.64 12.06
CA TYR A 157 2.72 7.60 13.08
C TYR A 157 3.29 6.29 12.50
N VAL A 158 3.77 5.45 13.39
CA VAL A 158 4.07 4.04 13.11
C VAL A 158 2.87 3.21 13.54
N GLY A 159 2.19 2.58 12.58
CA GLY A 159 1.04 1.73 12.83
C GLY A 159 1.46 0.28 13.07
N TYR A 160 0.86 -0.37 14.05
CA TYR A 160 1.04 -1.79 14.33
C TYR A 160 -0.24 -2.51 13.95
N LYS A 161 -0.11 -3.45 13.03
CA LYS A 161 -1.23 -4.20 12.47
C LYS A 161 -0.99 -5.70 12.54
N ILE A 162 -2.08 -6.45 12.67
CA ILE A 162 -2.11 -7.87 12.37
C ILE A 162 -3.08 -8.07 11.20
N ARG A 163 -2.64 -8.79 10.16
CA ARG A 163 -3.34 -8.86 8.86
C ARG A 163 -3.66 -7.44 8.33
N TYR A 164 -4.95 -7.11 8.23
CA TYR A 164 -5.47 -5.82 7.77
C TYR A 164 -5.81 -4.85 8.91
N ALA A 165 -5.84 -5.33 10.16
CA ALA A 165 -6.35 -4.57 11.29
C ALA A 165 -5.25 -3.81 12.03
N ASN A 166 -5.30 -2.48 11.96
CA ASN A 166 -4.46 -1.60 12.79
C ASN A 166 -5.05 -1.50 14.21
N PHE A 167 -4.38 -2.12 15.16
CA PHE A 167 -4.81 -2.17 16.57
C PHE A 167 -4.10 -1.13 17.45
N CYS A 168 -2.90 -0.68 17.05
CA CYS A 168 -2.11 0.29 17.81
C CYS A 168 -1.37 1.24 16.85
N SER A 169 -1.24 2.51 17.20
CA SER A 169 -0.45 3.47 16.42
C SER A 169 0.34 4.38 17.33
N VAL A 170 1.60 4.64 17.00
CA VAL A 170 2.52 5.42 17.83
C VAL A 170 3.01 6.64 17.04
N SER A 171 2.63 7.83 17.49
CA SER A 171 3.20 9.09 17.02
C SER A 171 4.40 9.47 17.90
N ILE A 172 5.56 9.62 17.27
CA ILE A 172 6.80 10.01 17.93
C ILE A 172 6.93 11.54 17.90
N TYR A 173 7.13 12.16 19.06
CA TYR A 173 7.42 13.59 19.21
C TYR A 173 8.83 13.78 19.80
N ARG A 174 9.26 15.04 19.96
CA ARG A 174 10.59 15.36 20.50
C ARG A 174 10.79 14.83 21.93
N ASP A 175 9.76 14.94 22.75
CA ASP A 175 9.79 14.78 24.21
C ASP A 175 8.83 13.71 24.74
N LYS A 176 8.05 13.06 23.86
CA LYS A 176 7.05 12.05 24.21
C LYS A 176 6.69 11.11 23.07
N LEU A 177 6.05 10.00 23.41
CA LEU A 177 5.29 9.14 22.51
C LEU A 177 3.80 9.35 22.77
N ARG A 178 3.01 9.54 21.71
CA ARG A 178 1.56 9.43 21.79
C ARG A 178 1.14 8.09 21.21
N ILE A 179 0.39 7.33 21.99
CA ILE A 179 0.02 5.97 21.67
C ILE A 179 -1.49 5.92 21.53
N TYR A 180 -1.97 5.38 20.42
CA TYR A 180 -3.38 5.19 20.12
C TYR A 180 -3.70 3.70 20.12
N VAL A 181 -4.77 3.30 20.80
CA VAL A 181 -5.28 1.94 20.83
C VAL A 181 -6.70 1.91 20.29
N ARG A 182 -6.96 1.03 19.33
CA ARG A 182 -8.29 0.87 18.74
C ARG A 182 -9.03 -0.26 19.44
N LYS A 183 -10.08 0.08 20.20
CA LYS A 183 -10.95 -0.87 20.90
C LYS A 183 -12.26 -0.20 21.28
N GLY A 184 -13.38 -0.92 21.19
CA GLY A 184 -14.70 -0.39 21.57
C GLY A 184 -14.75 0.14 23.00
N LYS A 185 -14.29 -0.68 23.95
CA LYS A 185 -14.12 -0.36 25.37
C LYS A 185 -12.80 -0.93 25.86
N ILE A 186 -12.04 -0.13 26.60
CA ILE A 186 -10.81 -0.56 27.27
C ILE A 186 -11.08 -0.75 28.77
N ASP A 187 -10.34 -1.65 29.39
CA ASP A 187 -10.20 -1.75 30.85
C ASP A 187 -8.96 -0.95 31.27
N ASP A 188 -9.16 0.28 31.75
CA ASP A 188 -8.13 1.27 32.07
C ASP A 188 -8.25 1.71 33.54
N PRO A 189 -7.89 0.86 34.52
CA PRO A 189 -8.04 1.16 35.95
C PRO A 189 -7.22 2.38 36.42
N LYS A 190 -6.14 2.74 35.70
CA LYS A 190 -5.34 3.93 36.02
C LYS A 190 -5.88 5.22 35.36
N ASN A 191 -6.91 5.11 34.53
CA ASN A 191 -7.48 6.22 33.75
C ASN A 191 -6.42 7.00 32.95
N MET A 192 -5.43 6.28 32.39
CA MET A 192 -4.34 6.91 31.63
C MET A 192 -4.72 7.22 30.18
N PHE A 193 -5.77 6.59 29.66
CA PHE A 193 -6.20 6.72 28.28
C PHE A 193 -7.43 7.62 28.16
N LYS A 194 -7.35 8.55 27.21
CA LYS A 194 -8.45 9.45 26.85
C LYS A 194 -9.13 8.94 25.59
N LYS A 195 -10.46 8.92 25.58
CA LYS A 195 -11.22 8.55 24.38
C LYS A 195 -11.06 9.65 23.32
N VAL A 196 -10.71 9.26 22.09
CA VAL A 196 -10.70 10.19 20.95
C VAL A 196 -12.15 10.55 20.59
N PRO A 197 -12.48 11.85 20.43
CA PRO A 197 -13.84 12.26 20.09
C PRO A 197 -14.33 11.68 18.76
N THR A 198 -15.57 11.20 18.73
CA THR A 198 -16.20 10.60 17.54
C THR A 198 -16.27 11.53 16.33
N LYS A 199 -16.29 12.86 16.55
CA LYS A 199 -16.23 13.88 15.50
C LYS A 199 -15.00 13.78 14.59
N TRP A 200 -13.94 13.11 15.02
CA TRP A 200 -12.71 12.89 14.24
C TRP A 200 -12.85 11.78 13.19
N LYS A 201 -13.99 11.08 13.14
CA LYS A 201 -14.34 10.07 12.12
C LYS A 201 -13.26 9.00 11.87
N LEU A 202 -12.54 8.56 12.91
CA LEU A 202 -11.44 7.57 12.81
C LEU A 202 -11.89 6.11 12.58
N GLY A 203 -13.06 5.89 11.97
CA GLY A 203 -13.67 4.57 11.74
C GLY A 203 -14.77 4.20 12.75
N LYS A 204 -15.31 2.99 12.61
CA LYS A 204 -16.45 2.49 13.42
C LYS A 204 -16.04 2.12 14.85
N THR A 205 -14.80 1.70 15.07
CA THR A 205 -14.28 1.31 16.38
C THR A 205 -13.71 2.51 17.11
N SER A 206 -14.04 2.64 18.40
CA SER A 206 -13.49 3.68 19.27
C SER A 206 -11.96 3.62 19.33
N VAL A 207 -11.34 4.79 19.48
CA VAL A 207 -9.89 4.94 19.61
C VAL A 207 -9.62 5.66 20.93
N TRP A 208 -8.60 5.20 21.63
CA TRP A 208 -8.15 5.71 22.92
C TRP A 208 -6.70 6.14 22.79
N TYR A 209 -6.27 7.17 23.49
CA TYR A 209 -4.89 7.63 23.42
C TYR A 209 -4.29 8.00 24.78
N THR A 210 -2.98 7.84 24.90
CA THR A 210 -2.19 8.32 26.04
C THR A 210 -0.85 8.87 25.57
N ASP A 211 -0.23 9.71 26.39
CA ASP A 211 1.10 10.28 26.16
C ASP A 211 2.06 9.75 27.23
N ILE A 212 3.20 9.19 26.83
CA ILE A 212 4.27 8.78 27.75
C ILE A 212 5.59 9.43 27.37
N ASN A 213 6.42 9.74 28.36
CA ASN A 213 7.75 10.35 28.17
C ASN A 213 8.88 9.60 28.91
N SER A 214 8.53 8.50 29.60
CA SER A 214 9.44 7.60 30.30
C SER A 214 8.90 6.17 30.26
N ASP A 215 9.69 5.20 30.68
CA ASP A 215 9.37 3.78 30.68
C ASP A 215 8.57 3.30 31.91
N LYS A 216 8.32 4.19 32.88
CA LYS A 216 7.59 3.86 34.13
C LYS A 216 6.21 3.23 33.89
N ASP A 217 5.53 3.63 32.82
CA ASP A 217 4.18 3.18 32.49
C ASP A 217 4.14 2.19 31.32
N LEU A 218 5.31 1.71 30.87
CA LEU A 218 5.42 0.93 29.63
C LEU A 218 4.64 -0.39 29.68
N GLU A 219 4.77 -1.13 30.79
CA GLU A 219 4.02 -2.37 31.04
C GLU A 219 2.50 -2.12 31.07
N TYR A 220 2.10 -1.02 31.70
CA TYR A 220 0.68 -0.68 31.78
C TYR A 220 0.11 -0.34 30.41
N VAL A 221 0.82 0.50 29.66
CA VAL A 221 0.46 0.85 28.28
C VAL A 221 0.41 -0.40 27.40
N LEU A 222 1.36 -1.31 27.54
CA LEU A 222 1.37 -2.59 26.82
C LEU A 222 0.12 -3.42 27.14
N SER A 223 -0.34 -3.45 28.40
CA SER A 223 -1.56 -4.16 28.77
C SER A 223 -2.80 -3.64 28.01
N ILE A 224 -2.90 -2.33 27.79
CA ILE A 224 -3.99 -1.72 27.02
C ILE A 224 -3.82 -1.98 25.51
N ILE A 225 -2.58 -1.89 24.99
CA ILE A 225 -2.28 -2.27 23.60
C ILE A 225 -2.68 -3.72 23.33
N LYS A 226 -2.37 -4.63 24.26
CA LYS A 226 -2.75 -6.05 24.19
C LYS A 226 -4.26 -6.23 24.09
N GLN A 227 -5.05 -5.42 24.81
CA GLN A 227 -6.50 -5.46 24.66
C GLN A 227 -6.94 -5.05 23.24
N GLY A 228 -6.28 -4.05 22.62
CA GLY A 228 -6.54 -3.65 21.24
C GLY A 228 -6.18 -4.74 20.25
N TYR A 229 -4.99 -5.33 20.42
CA TYR A 229 -4.52 -6.50 19.68
C TYR A 229 -5.54 -7.62 19.74
N GLN A 230 -5.97 -8.05 20.94
CA GLN A 230 -6.96 -9.10 21.17
C GLN A 230 -8.35 -8.84 20.57
N SER A 231 -8.64 -7.60 20.18
CA SER A 231 -9.90 -7.24 19.51
C SER A 231 -9.78 -7.07 18.01
N ALA A 232 -8.59 -7.30 17.44
CA ALA A 232 -8.42 -7.39 16.00
C ALA A 232 -9.27 -8.56 15.46
N PRO A 233 -9.95 -8.40 14.31
CA PRO A 233 -10.71 -9.48 13.70
C PRO A 233 -9.82 -10.70 13.39
N ASP A 234 -10.38 -11.90 13.53
CA ASP A 234 -9.80 -13.16 13.06
C ASP A 234 -8.43 -13.53 13.69
N LEU A 235 -8.30 -13.27 14.99
CA LEU A 235 -7.16 -13.67 15.82
C LEU A 235 -7.06 -15.18 16.05
#